data_AF-A0A9D8PNR3-F1
#
_entry.id   AF-A0A9D8PNR3-F1
#
_cell.length_a   1.000
_cell.length_b   1.000
_cell.length_c   1.000
_cell.angle_alpha   90.00
_cell.angle_beta   90.00
_cell.angle_gamma   90.00
#
_symmetry.space_group_name_H-M   'P 1'
#
loop_
_entity.id
_entity.type
_entity.pdbx_description
1 polymer ?
#
loop_
_entity_poly.entity_id
_entity_poly.type
_entity_poly.pdbx_seq_one_letter_code
_entity_poly.pdbx_strand_id
1 'polypeptide(L)'
;MKRNKKLTAAVILLFAVAIVAAFAIGCSKDKETPAEPSAPVTPSEPSAAGPSLVLNKYSYSPGETITVTFTAPVGYQSNAWIGIIPSHVPHGDEATNDQYDLTYQYLNGMTSGTMVFSAPGVPGSYDLRMHDTDSGGKEVSSVSFVVN
;
A
#
# COMPACT_ATOMS: atom_id res chain seq x y z
N MET A 1 -0.32 32.06 -41.63
CA MET A 1 -1.49 32.49 -42.43
C MET A 1 -2.76 32.06 -41.72
N LYS A 2 -3.61 33.04 -41.38
CA LYS A 2 -4.91 32.93 -40.69
C LYS A 2 -5.86 31.93 -41.34
N ARG A 3 -6.75 31.32 -40.54
CA ARG A 3 -8.20 31.27 -40.79
C ARG A 3 -8.96 30.96 -39.50
N ASN A 4 -9.42 32.02 -38.85
CA ASN A 4 -10.55 32.02 -37.92
C ASN A 4 -11.84 31.97 -38.74
N LYS A 5 -12.86 31.24 -38.29
CA LYS A 5 -14.26 31.65 -38.49
C LYS A 5 -15.09 31.26 -37.26
N LYS A 6 -15.52 32.29 -36.53
CA LYS A 6 -16.61 32.25 -35.55
C LYS A 6 -17.93 32.02 -36.29
N LEU A 7 -18.87 31.30 -35.68
CA LEU A 7 -20.29 31.46 -35.98
C LEU A 7 -21.08 31.51 -34.68
N THR A 8 -21.68 32.67 -34.42
CA THR A 8 -22.66 32.98 -33.39
C THR A 8 -24.05 32.95 -34.01
N ALA A 9 -25.06 32.40 -33.32
CA ALA A 9 -26.42 32.95 -33.25
C ALA A 9 -27.30 32.13 -32.29
N ALA A 10 -28.04 32.86 -31.45
CA ALA A 10 -29.03 32.40 -30.48
C ALA A 10 -30.42 32.28 -31.12
N VAL A 11 -31.29 31.40 -30.61
CA VAL A 11 -32.76 31.56 -30.70
C VAL A 11 -33.43 30.93 -29.45
N ILE A 12 -34.37 31.70 -28.92
CA ILE A 12 -35.23 31.54 -27.74
C ILE A 12 -36.43 30.60 -28.04
N LEU A 13 -36.87 29.76 -27.10
CA LEU A 13 -38.31 29.45 -26.97
C LEU A 13 -38.69 28.89 -25.59
N LEU A 14 -39.57 29.62 -24.88
CA LEU A 14 -40.32 29.19 -23.72
C LEU A 14 -41.41 28.19 -24.14
N PHE A 15 -41.53 27.06 -23.46
CA PHE A 15 -42.82 26.35 -23.33
C PHE A 15 -42.90 25.63 -21.98
N ALA A 16 -43.84 26.06 -21.15
CA ALA A 16 -44.32 25.34 -19.98
C ALA A 16 -45.35 24.29 -20.44
N VAL A 17 -45.21 23.03 -20.02
CA VAL A 17 -46.34 22.09 -19.93
C VAL A 17 -46.08 21.12 -18.78
N ALA A 18 -46.95 21.16 -17.78
CA ALA A 18 -47.11 20.10 -16.79
C ALA A 18 -47.91 18.95 -17.41
N ILE A 19 -47.43 17.71 -17.30
CA ILE A 19 -48.23 16.51 -17.56
C ILE A 19 -48.14 15.61 -16.33
N VAL A 20 -49.30 15.36 -15.75
CA VAL A 20 -49.57 14.42 -14.67
C VAL A 20 -50.18 13.14 -15.29
N ALA A 21 -49.88 12.01 -14.65
CA ALA A 21 -50.64 10.74 -14.62
C ALA A 21 -50.11 9.51 -15.41
N ALA A 22 -49.60 8.57 -14.59
CA ALA A 22 -49.97 7.15 -14.49
C ALA A 22 -49.67 6.16 -15.64
N PHE A 23 -48.82 5.16 -15.32
CA PHE A 23 -49.00 3.78 -15.77
C PHE A 23 -48.70 2.81 -14.62
N ALA A 24 -49.65 1.93 -14.36
CA ALA A 24 -49.60 0.85 -13.39
C ALA A 24 -49.14 -0.47 -14.03
N ILE A 25 -49.00 -1.48 -13.17
CA ILE A 25 -48.86 -2.93 -13.42
C ILE A 25 -47.42 -3.45 -13.30
N GLY A 26 -47.00 -3.70 -12.06
CA GLY A 26 -45.97 -4.69 -11.71
C GLY A 26 -46.61 -5.84 -10.95
N CYS A 27 -46.51 -7.06 -11.49
CA CYS A 27 -47.09 -8.27 -10.93
C CYS A 27 -46.44 -8.66 -9.59
N SER A 28 -47.27 -8.98 -8.60
CA SER A 28 -46.90 -9.68 -7.37
C SER A 28 -46.29 -11.05 -7.66
N LYS A 29 -45.24 -11.39 -6.90
CA LYS A 29 -45.12 -12.69 -6.21
C LYS A 29 -44.11 -12.56 -5.08
N ASP A 30 -44.63 -12.76 -3.88
CA ASP A 30 -43.97 -12.67 -2.59
C ASP A 30 -42.96 -13.81 -2.42
N LYS A 31 -41.85 -13.52 -1.74
CA LYS A 31 -41.16 -14.53 -0.94
C LYS A 31 -40.58 -13.86 0.30
N GLU A 32 -41.34 -13.93 1.37
CA GLU A 32 -40.94 -13.46 2.68
C GLU A 32 -40.28 -14.60 3.49
N THR A 33 -39.18 -14.23 4.17
CA THR A 33 -38.65 -14.76 5.46
C THR A 33 -37.91 -16.10 5.44
N PRO A 34 -36.81 -16.28 6.21
CA PRO A 34 -36.62 -15.74 7.58
C PRO A 34 -35.33 -14.97 7.91
N ALA A 35 -35.47 -14.13 8.94
CA ALA A 35 -34.38 -13.58 9.74
C ALA A 35 -33.73 -14.67 10.62
N GLU A 36 -32.40 -14.67 10.72
CA GLU A 36 -31.60 -15.22 11.83
C GLU A 36 -30.09 -14.98 11.58
N PRO A 37 -29.19 -15.03 12.57
CA PRO A 37 -29.24 -14.53 13.95
C PRO A 37 -28.05 -13.59 14.27
N SER A 38 -28.15 -12.84 15.37
CA SER A 38 -27.00 -12.19 16.02
C SER A 38 -25.91 -13.21 16.39
N ALA A 39 -24.70 -13.04 15.86
CA ALA A 39 -23.49 -13.70 16.35
C ALA A 39 -22.54 -12.64 16.96
N PRO A 40 -21.79 -12.97 18.03
CA PRO A 40 -21.22 -12.00 18.96
C PRO A 40 -20.02 -11.25 18.36
N VAL A 41 -19.86 -9.98 18.77
CA VAL A 41 -18.58 -9.25 18.64
C VAL A 41 -17.53 -9.91 19.53
N THR A 42 -16.86 -10.92 18.98
CA THR A 42 -15.64 -11.49 19.54
C THR A 42 -14.51 -10.45 19.44
N PRO A 43 -13.75 -10.16 20.50
CA PRO A 43 -12.50 -9.41 20.37
C PRO A 43 -11.62 -10.12 19.35
N SER A 44 -11.27 -9.43 18.27
CA SER A 44 -10.45 -9.94 17.17
C SER A 44 -9.18 -10.57 17.74
N GLU A 45 -9.00 -11.87 17.53
CA GLU A 45 -7.73 -12.55 17.74
C GLU A 45 -6.60 -11.76 17.05
N PRO A 46 -5.37 -11.71 17.60
CA PRO A 46 -4.26 -11.09 16.92
C PRO A 46 -4.08 -11.82 15.58
N SER A 47 -4.50 -11.16 14.51
CA SER A 47 -4.34 -11.64 13.15
C SER A 47 -2.88 -12.02 12.96
N ALA A 48 -2.64 -13.25 12.52
CA ALA A 48 -1.35 -13.72 12.03
C ALA A 48 -1.03 -13.00 10.70
N ALA A 49 -0.97 -11.67 10.75
CA ALA A 49 -0.53 -10.85 9.64
C ALA A 49 0.93 -11.23 9.36
N GLY A 50 1.22 -11.52 8.10
CA GLY A 50 2.57 -11.83 7.64
C GLY A 50 3.57 -10.68 7.89
N PRO A 51 4.82 -10.88 7.48
CA PRO A 51 5.82 -9.83 7.52
C PRO A 51 5.37 -8.62 6.68
N SER A 52 5.51 -7.41 7.22
CA SER A 52 5.11 -6.19 6.52
C SER A 52 6.05 -5.03 6.83
N LEU A 53 6.15 -4.11 5.87
CA LEU A 53 6.90 -2.86 5.95
C LEU A 53 6.01 -1.72 5.47
N VAL A 54 5.93 -0.64 6.26
CA VAL A 54 5.19 0.57 5.92
C VAL A 54 6.08 1.78 6.15
N LEU A 55 6.22 2.63 5.13
CA LEU A 55 7.00 3.86 5.21
C LEU A 55 6.12 5.06 5.55
N ASN A 56 6.71 6.06 6.21
CA ASN A 56 6.05 7.34 6.43
C ASN A 56 5.89 8.18 5.15
N LYS A 57 6.77 7.99 4.16
CA LYS A 57 6.75 8.62 2.83
C LYS A 57 7.34 7.65 1.80
N TYR A 58 7.24 7.98 0.52
CA TYR A 58 7.82 7.18 -0.57
C TYR A 58 8.77 7.98 -1.46
N SER A 59 9.01 9.25 -1.12
CA SER A 59 9.95 10.14 -1.79
C SER A 59 10.66 10.99 -0.74
N TYR A 60 11.98 10.94 -0.74
CA TYR A 60 12.84 11.55 0.27
C TYR A 60 13.93 12.40 -0.40
N SER A 61 14.43 13.39 0.33
CA SER A 61 15.66 14.09 -0.03
C SER A 61 16.88 13.26 0.43
N PRO A 62 18.06 13.43 -0.18
CA PRO A 62 19.29 12.81 0.31
C PRO A 62 19.52 13.05 1.82
N GLY A 63 19.74 11.97 2.57
CA GLY A 63 19.95 12.02 4.02
C GLY A 63 18.70 12.28 4.88
N GLU A 64 17.52 12.45 4.28
CA GLU A 64 16.26 12.61 5.04
C GLU A 64 15.96 11.35 5.88
N THR A 65 15.36 11.57 7.05
CA THR A 65 14.94 10.46 7.93
C THR A 65 13.78 9.66 7.32
N ILE A 66 13.96 8.35 7.24
CA ILE A 66 12.94 7.37 6.87
C ILE A 66 12.48 6.66 8.14
N THR A 67 11.17 6.69 8.40
CA THR A 67 10.54 5.93 9.49
C THR A 67 9.82 4.73 8.89
N VAL A 68 10.18 3.54 9.36
CA VAL A 68 9.66 2.25 8.89
C VAL A 68 8.89 1.59 10.03
N THR A 69 7.59 1.39 9.86
CA THR A 69 6.80 0.54 10.75
C THR A 69 6.81 -0.88 10.18
N PHE A 70 7.10 -1.87 11.02
CA PHE A 70 7.21 -3.26 10.59
C PHE A 70 6.37 -4.21 11.45
N THR A 71 6.01 -5.34 10.86
CA THR A 71 5.58 -6.56 11.56
C THR A 71 6.41 -7.73 11.08
N ALA A 72 6.68 -8.69 11.96
CA ALA A 72 7.45 -9.89 11.69
C ALA A 72 6.87 -11.09 12.48
N PRO A 73 6.79 -12.29 11.88
CA PRO A 73 6.45 -13.52 12.58
C PRO A 73 7.37 -13.84 13.77
N VAL A 74 6.81 -14.45 14.82
CA VAL A 74 7.54 -14.91 16.04
C VAL A 74 8.65 -15.93 15.79
N GLY A 75 8.74 -16.50 14.59
CA GLY A 75 9.70 -17.55 14.22
C GLY A 75 10.97 -17.05 13.52
N TYR A 76 11.11 -15.76 13.28
CA TYR A 76 12.32 -15.21 12.66
C TYR A 76 13.51 -15.31 13.62
N GLN A 77 14.70 -15.50 13.05
CA GLN A 77 15.91 -15.55 13.86
C GLN A 77 16.19 -14.17 14.45
N SER A 78 16.91 -14.11 15.58
CA SER A 78 17.25 -12.83 16.21
C SER A 78 18.07 -11.90 15.29
N ASN A 79 18.82 -12.49 14.35
CA ASN A 79 19.57 -11.79 13.31
C ASN A 79 18.76 -11.56 12.01
N ALA A 80 17.45 -11.75 12.00
CA ALA A 80 16.58 -11.23 10.95
C ALA A 80 16.79 -9.72 10.84
N TRP A 81 16.70 -9.15 9.63
CA TRP A 81 17.11 -7.78 9.39
C TRP A 81 16.24 -7.06 8.36
N ILE A 82 16.24 -5.73 8.44
CA ILE A 82 15.68 -4.86 7.42
C ILE A 82 16.80 -3.95 6.93
N GLY A 83 17.01 -3.85 5.62
CA GLY A 83 18.03 -2.98 5.05
C GLY A 83 17.60 -2.23 3.80
N ILE A 84 18.35 -1.17 3.47
CA ILE A 84 18.17 -0.35 2.27
C ILE A 84 19.01 -0.94 1.16
N ILE A 85 18.36 -1.37 0.07
CA ILE A 85 19.03 -2.00 -1.07
C ILE A 85 18.61 -1.25 -2.34
N PRO A 86 19.53 -0.95 -3.28
CA PRO A 86 19.16 -0.36 -4.57
C PRO A 86 18.16 -1.24 -5.32
N SER A 87 17.07 -0.66 -5.86
CA SER A 87 15.98 -1.47 -6.44
C SER A 87 16.37 -2.29 -7.68
N HIS A 88 17.54 -2.02 -8.28
CA HIS A 88 18.05 -2.81 -9.41
C HIS A 88 18.67 -4.15 -8.99
N VAL A 89 18.92 -4.35 -7.68
CA VAL A 89 19.41 -5.61 -7.13
C VAL A 89 18.26 -6.62 -7.15
N PRO A 90 18.46 -7.85 -7.66
CA PRO A 90 17.42 -8.88 -7.67
C PRO A 90 16.84 -9.13 -6.28
N HIS A 91 15.53 -9.29 -6.18
CA HIS A 91 14.86 -9.67 -4.94
C HIS A 91 15.05 -11.17 -4.64
N GLY A 92 14.86 -11.54 -3.38
CA GLY A 92 14.64 -12.94 -2.97
C GLY A 92 15.70 -13.50 -2.03
N ASP A 93 16.95 -13.62 -2.47
CA ASP A 93 17.99 -14.25 -1.66
C ASP A 93 18.72 -13.24 -0.76
N GLU A 94 18.72 -13.53 0.54
CA GLU A 94 19.34 -12.68 1.56
C GLU A 94 20.84 -12.47 1.29
N ALA A 95 21.58 -13.53 0.97
CA ALA A 95 23.01 -13.43 0.65
C ALA A 95 23.32 -12.57 -0.60
N THR A 96 22.36 -12.40 -1.52
CA THR A 96 22.52 -11.44 -2.62
C THR A 96 22.24 -10.04 -2.11
N ASN A 97 21.15 -9.85 -1.37
CA ASN A 97 20.75 -8.55 -0.83
C ASN A 97 21.78 -7.97 0.16
N ASP A 98 22.40 -8.79 1.00
CA ASP A 98 23.48 -8.43 1.94
C ASP A 98 24.74 -7.90 1.22
N GLN A 99 25.05 -8.39 0.02
CA GLN A 99 26.19 -7.87 -0.75
C GLN A 99 25.98 -6.43 -1.26
N TYR A 100 24.74 -5.95 -1.28
CA TYR A 100 24.37 -4.66 -1.88
C TYR A 100 23.64 -3.72 -0.90
N ASP A 101 23.48 -4.13 0.36
CA ASP A 101 22.81 -3.30 1.32
C ASP A 101 23.67 -2.04 1.61
N LEU A 102 23.01 -0.89 1.72
CA LEU A 102 23.68 0.36 2.03
C LEU A 102 23.73 0.59 3.55
N THR A 103 22.75 0.02 4.25
CA THR A 103 22.61 0.04 5.70
C THR A 103 21.51 -0.94 6.09
N TYR A 104 21.63 -1.52 7.29
CA TYR A 104 20.69 -2.48 7.84
C TYR A 104 20.50 -2.29 9.34
N GLN A 105 19.42 -2.86 9.86
CA GLN A 105 19.15 -3.01 11.29
C GLN A 105 18.54 -4.38 11.55
N TYR A 106 19.03 -5.06 12.60
CA TYR A 106 18.45 -6.33 13.06
C TYR A 106 17.11 -6.11 13.77
N LEU A 107 16.18 -7.04 13.55
CA LEU A 107 14.90 -7.10 14.27
C LEU A 107 15.10 -7.46 15.74
N ASN A 108 16.18 -8.17 16.11
CA ASN A 108 16.50 -8.57 17.48
C ASN A 108 15.32 -9.30 18.18
N GLY A 109 14.58 -10.11 17.43
CA GLY A 109 13.41 -10.85 17.91
C GLY A 109 12.14 -10.01 18.07
N MET A 110 12.14 -8.73 17.72
CA MET A 110 10.91 -7.92 17.68
C MET A 110 9.98 -8.42 16.57
N THR A 111 8.71 -8.59 16.92
CA THR A 111 7.65 -9.01 15.99
C THR A 111 6.83 -7.84 15.45
N SER A 112 7.03 -6.64 16.00
CA SER A 112 6.54 -5.39 15.45
C SER A 112 7.30 -4.22 16.06
N GLY A 113 7.26 -3.08 15.38
CA GLY A 113 7.87 -1.87 15.91
C GLY A 113 8.11 -0.83 14.83
N THR A 114 8.96 0.13 15.17
CA THR A 114 9.40 1.19 14.27
C THR A 114 10.91 1.23 14.24
N MET A 115 11.48 1.34 13.05
CA MET A 115 12.91 1.56 12.80
C MET A 115 13.11 2.89 12.07
N VAL A 116 14.29 3.47 12.25
CA VAL A 116 14.65 4.74 11.62
C VAL A 116 15.90 4.54 10.79
N PHE A 117 15.83 4.93 9.52
CA PHE A 117 16.96 4.92 8.59
C PHE A 117 17.21 6.33 8.03
N SER A 118 18.37 6.53 7.41
CA SER A 118 18.65 7.71 6.60
C SER A 118 18.53 7.36 5.12
N ALA A 119 17.81 8.18 4.36
CA ALA A 119 17.74 8.04 2.91
C ALA A 119 19.15 8.11 2.30
N PRO A 120 19.46 7.25 1.31
CA PRO A 120 20.76 7.29 0.61
C PRO A 120 21.12 8.69 0.12
N GLY A 121 22.41 9.01 0.13
CA GLY A 121 22.91 10.32 -0.32
C GLY A 121 22.83 10.53 -1.84
N VAL A 122 22.60 9.47 -2.61
CA VAL A 122 22.57 9.47 -4.06
C VAL A 122 21.12 9.35 -4.55
N PRO A 123 20.63 10.24 -5.44
CA PRO A 123 19.31 10.10 -6.04
C PRO A 123 19.15 8.77 -6.77
N GLY A 124 17.97 8.15 -6.65
CA GLY A 124 17.71 6.84 -7.24
C GLY A 124 16.51 6.12 -6.59
N SER A 125 16.25 4.91 -7.08
CA SER A 125 15.23 4.00 -6.52
C SER A 125 15.87 2.98 -5.59
N TYR A 126 15.25 2.81 -4.42
CA TYR A 126 15.71 1.92 -3.37
C TYR A 126 14.52 1.17 -2.75
N ASP A 127 14.81 0.05 -2.13
CA ASP A 127 13.84 -0.72 -1.35
C ASP A 127 14.33 -0.88 0.09
N LEU A 128 13.40 -0.82 1.04
CA LEU A 128 13.57 -1.45 2.34
C LEU A 128 13.16 -2.91 2.18
N ARG A 129 14.06 -3.85 2.45
CA ARG A 129 13.79 -5.29 2.34
C ARG A 129 14.03 -5.98 3.66
N MET A 130 13.06 -6.78 4.11
CA MET A 130 13.12 -7.59 5.32
C MET A 130 13.57 -9.01 4.97
N HIS A 131 14.46 -9.57 5.78
CA HIS A 131 14.94 -10.94 5.69
C HIS A 131 14.71 -11.66 7.01
N ASP A 132 14.35 -12.95 6.94
CA ASP A 132 14.01 -13.77 8.11
C ASP A 132 15.22 -14.27 8.92
N THR A 133 16.44 -14.18 8.36
CA THR A 133 17.72 -14.41 9.04
C THR A 133 18.90 -13.90 8.22
N ASP A 134 19.95 -13.43 8.90
CA ASP A 134 21.30 -13.16 8.36
C ASP A 134 22.16 -14.44 8.34
N SER A 135 21.58 -15.54 7.85
CA SER A 135 22.25 -16.87 7.80
C SER A 135 21.87 -17.63 6.53
N GLY A 136 21.79 -16.94 5.39
CA GLY A 136 21.26 -17.52 4.15
C GLY A 136 19.73 -17.52 4.13
N GLY A 137 19.13 -16.44 4.62
CA GLY A 137 17.69 -16.27 4.71
C GLY A 137 17.00 -16.01 3.38
N LYS A 138 15.72 -15.66 3.47
CA LYS A 138 14.91 -15.19 2.35
C LYS A 138 14.42 -13.79 2.62
N GLU A 139 14.28 -13.03 1.54
CA GLU A 139 13.50 -11.82 1.53
C GLU A 139 12.03 -12.17 1.71
N VAL A 140 11.40 -11.57 2.72
CA VAL A 140 10.04 -11.91 3.16
C VAL A 140 9.07 -10.74 3.04
N SER A 141 9.57 -9.51 2.92
CA SER A 141 8.77 -8.31 2.67
C SER A 141 9.65 -7.21 2.09
N SER A 142 9.08 -6.35 1.24
CA SER A 142 9.81 -5.22 0.67
C SER A 142 8.89 -4.03 0.45
N VAL A 143 9.45 -2.82 0.51
CA VAL A 143 8.76 -1.58 0.14
C VAL A 143 9.71 -0.61 -0.55
N SER A 144 9.30 -0.12 -1.72
CA SER A 144 10.12 0.76 -2.56
C SER A 144 9.92 2.24 -2.22
N PHE A 145 10.97 3.04 -2.37
CA PHE A 145 10.94 4.50 -2.30
C PHE A 145 11.95 5.13 -3.27
N VAL A 146 11.83 6.43 -3.49
CA VAL A 146 12.78 7.20 -4.31
C VAL A 146 13.49 8.27 -3.51
N VAL A 147 14.75 8.52 -3.85
CA VAL A 147 15.50 9.70 -3.41
C VAL A 147 15.63 10.66 -4.59
N ASN A 148 15.21 11.92 -4.40
CA ASN A 148 15.21 12.97 -5.43
C ASN A 148 16.12 14.15 -5.07
#